data_AF-A0A484F6D2-F1
#
_entry.id   AF-A0A484F6D2-F1
#
_cell.length_a   1.000
_cell.length_b   1.000
_cell.length_c   1.000
_cell.angle_alpha   90.00
_cell.angle_beta   90.00
_cell.angle_gamma   90.00
#
_symmetry.space_group_name_H-M   'P 1'
#
loop_
_entity.id
_entity.type
_entity.pdbx_description
1 polymer ?
#
loop_
_entity_poly.entity_id
_entity_poly.type
_entity_poly.pdbx_seq_one_letter_code
_entity_poly.pdbx_strand_id
1 'polypeptide(L)'
;MWTPGTGEIILIVAVIVLLFGASKLPELARSAGKSAGEFKKAQKEAEISYQEFEKSLKDTTPEVKESKIQTMAKEQGIDTAGKTDDQLLDEISAKMNKEN
;
A
#
# COMPACT_ATOMS: atom_id res chain seq x y z
N MET A 1 37.05 6.38 15.47
CA MET A 1 35.78 7.16 15.55
C MET A 1 35.45 7.30 17.02
N TRP A 2 35.22 8.51 17.52
CA TRP A 2 34.95 8.73 18.94
C TRP A 2 33.46 8.46 19.20
N THR A 3 33.17 7.33 19.84
CA THR A 3 31.85 7.01 20.36
C THR A 3 31.88 7.26 21.86
N PRO A 4 30.97 8.10 22.40
CA PRO A 4 30.96 8.36 23.83
C PRO A 4 30.74 7.07 24.59
N GLY A 5 31.55 6.86 25.62
CA GLY A 5 31.43 5.71 26.51
C GLY A 5 30.21 5.84 27.42
N THR A 6 29.87 4.76 28.12
CA THR A 6 28.72 4.72 29.03
C THR A 6 28.73 5.87 30.06
N GLY A 7 29.91 6.24 30.57
CA GLY A 7 30.04 7.36 31.52
C GLY A 7 29.71 8.73 30.92
N GLU A 8 30.13 8.99 29.69
CA GLU A 8 29.83 10.23 28.97
C GLU A 8 28.34 10.33 28.63
N ILE A 9 27.72 9.21 28.24
CA ILE A 9 26.27 9.14 28.01
C ILE A 9 25.49 9.46 29.29
N ILE A 10 25.88 8.91 30.43
CA ILE A 10 25.24 9.19 31.73
C ILE A 10 25.35 10.69 32.06
N LEU A 11 26.51 11.31 31.83
CA LEU A 11 26.73 12.73 32.11
C LEU A 11 25.85 13.62 31.23
N ILE A 12 25.73 13.30 29.94
CA ILE A 12 24.83 14.00 29.02
C ILE A 12 23.37 13.87 29.48
N VAL A 13 22.93 12.66 29.84
CA VAL A 13 21.57 12.44 30.35
C VAL A 13 21.35 13.20 31.66
N ALA A 14 22.33 13.24 32.56
CA ALA A 14 22.24 13.99 33.81
C ALA A 14 22.06 15.51 33.56
N VAL A 15 22.79 16.09 32.60
CA VAL A 15 22.62 17.50 32.20
C VAL A 15 21.21 17.75 31.64
N ILE A 16 20.72 16.89 30.75
CA ILE A 16 19.36 17.00 30.21
C ILE A 16 18.32 16.91 31.33
N VAL A 17 18.49 15.99 32.27
CA VAL A 17 17.61 15.83 33.43
C VAL A 17 17.68 17.04 34.37
N LEU A 18 18.82 17.71 34.52
CA LEU A 18 18.93 18.95 35.29
C LEU A 18 18.19 20.11 34.62
N LEU A 19 18.27 20.23 33.29
CA LEU A 19 17.64 21.32 32.54
C LEU A 19 16.12 21.15 32.45
N PHE A 20 15.65 19.94 32.15
CA PHE A 20 14.25 19.66 31.89
C PHE A 20 13.53 19.02 33.09
N GLY A 21 14.26 18.43 34.03
CA GLY A 21 13.71 17.68 35.16
C GLY A 21 13.51 16.19 34.84
N ALA A 22 13.72 15.34 35.84
CA ALA A 22 13.60 13.88 35.70
C ALA A 22 12.19 13.43 35.28
N SER A 23 11.16 14.21 35.61
CA SER A 23 9.77 13.91 35.28
C SER A 23 9.41 14.20 33.82
N LYS A 24 10.16 15.06 33.11
CA LYS A 24 9.80 15.46 31.73
C LYS A 24 10.13 14.41 30.69
N LEU A 25 11.22 13.68 30.83
CA LEU A 25 11.57 12.60 29.88
C LEU A 25 10.50 11.48 29.84
N PRO A 26 10.02 10.94 30.99
CA PRO A 26 8.92 9.97 31.00
C PRO A 26 7.60 10.54 30.46
N GLU A 27 7.30 11.81 30.75
CA GLU A 27 6.07 12.47 30.29
C GLU A 27 6.05 12.61 28.77
N LEU A 28 7.16 13.04 28.17
CA LEU A 28 7.36 13.12 26.72
C LEU A 28 7.32 11.74 26.05
N ALA A 29 7.96 10.73 26.64
CA ALA A 29 7.92 9.37 26.11
C ALA A 29 6.50 8.79 26.12
N ARG A 30 5.73 9.05 27.19
CA ARG A 30 4.32 8.62 27.29
C ARG A 30 3.43 9.32 26.27
N SER A 31 3.56 10.64 26.12
CA SER A 31 2.74 11.39 25.16
C SER A 31 3.06 10.99 23.72
N ALA A 32 4.35 10.90 23.36
CA ALA A 32 4.78 10.44 22.05
C ALA A 32 4.34 8.99 21.77
N GLY A 33 4.46 8.11 22.78
CA GLY A 33 4.00 6.73 22.67
C GLY A 33 2.49 6.61 22.44
N LYS A 34 1.70 7.43 23.14
CA LYS A 34 0.24 7.49 22.95
C LYS A 34 -0.11 7.96 21.53
N SER A 35 0.49 9.06 21.07
CA SER A 35 0.28 9.57 19.71
C SER A 35 0.70 8.56 18.64
N ALA A 36 1.85 7.90 18.81
CA ALA A 36 2.31 6.86 17.88
C ALA A 36 1.38 5.64 17.88
N GLY A 37 0.84 5.25 19.04
CA GLY A 37 -0.14 4.17 19.18
C GLY A 37 -1.46 4.47 18.48
N GLU A 38 -2.01 5.67 18.71
CA GLU A 38 -3.24 6.13 18.04
C GLU A 38 -3.04 6.24 16.53
N PHE A 39 -1.90 6.74 16.07
CA PHE A 39 -1.55 6.81 14.66
C PHE A 39 -1.48 5.42 14.00
N LYS A 40 -0.85 4.44 14.65
CA LYS A 40 -0.82 3.05 14.16
C LYS A 40 -2.21 2.42 14.11
N LYS A 41 -3.07 2.71 15.10
CA LYS A 41 -4.46 2.23 15.13
C LYS A 41 -5.26 2.80 13.96
N ALA A 42 -5.16 4.11 13.75
CA ALA A 42 -5.82 4.80 12.63
C ALA A 42 -5.35 4.27 11.27
N GLN A 43 -4.05 4.04 11.08
CA GLN A 43 -3.54 3.43 9.84
C GLN A 43 -4.12 2.03 9.60
N LYS A 44 -4.21 1.20 10.65
CA LYS A 44 -4.78 -0.15 10.54
C LYS A 44 -6.28 -0.12 10.22
N GLU A 45 -7.02 0.79 10.85
CA GLU A 45 -8.46 0.97 10.59
C GLU A 45 -8.70 1.46 9.16
N ALA A 46 -7.87 2.39 8.66
CA ALA A 46 -7.92 2.85 7.28
C ALA A 46 -7.69 1.69 6.30
N GLU A 47 -6.65 0.88 6.49
CA GLU A 47 -6.34 -0.29 5.66
C GLU A 47 -7.51 -1.29 5.61
N ILE A 48 -8.11 -1.61 6.76
CA ILE A 48 -9.28 -2.51 6.82
C ILE A 48 -10.46 -1.91 6.04
N SER A 49 -10.72 -0.62 6.21
CA SER A 49 -11.81 0.07 5.51
C SER A 49 -11.59 0.09 4.00
N TYR A 50 -10.35 0.27 3.53
CA TYR A 50 -10.02 0.20 2.10
C TYR A 50 -10.22 -1.21 1.54
N GLN A 51 -9.80 -2.25 2.25
CA GLN A 51 -10.01 -3.63 1.82
C GLN A 51 -11.48 -4.03 1.80
N GLU A 52 -12.27 -3.56 2.77
CA GLU A 52 -13.71 -3.81 2.81
C GLU A 52 -14.46 -3.05 1.70
N PHE A 53 -14.02 -1.84 1.37
CA PHE A 53 -14.51 -1.08 0.22
C PHE A 53 -14.15 -1.76 -1.11
N GLU A 54 -12.90 -2.22 -1.30
CA GLU A 54 -12.51 -3.00 -2.48
C GLU A 54 -13.31 -4.30 -2.60
N LYS A 55 -13.55 -4.98 -1.48
CA LYS A 55 -14.30 -6.24 -1.46
C LYS A 55 -15.77 -6.02 -1.83
N SER A 56 -16.40 -4.97 -1.31
CA SER A 56 -17.78 -4.60 -1.69
C SER A 56 -17.91 -4.13 -3.14
N LEU A 57 -16.88 -3.48 -3.70
CA LEU A 57 -16.82 -3.19 -5.14
C LEU A 57 -16.67 -4.47 -5.99
N LYS A 58 -15.94 -5.48 -5.51
CA LYS A 58 -15.81 -6.78 -6.20
C LYS A 58 -17.08 -7.63 -6.11
N ASP A 59 -17.81 -7.57 -5.00
CA ASP A 59 -19.06 -8.34 -4.81
C ASP A 59 -20.27 -7.72 -5.54
N THR A 60 -20.22 -6.43 -5.91
CA THR A 60 -21.30 -5.76 -6.67
C THR A 60 -21.26 -6.05 -8.18
N THR A 61 -20.30 -6.81 -8.71
CA THR A 61 -20.33 -7.13 -10.15
C THR A 61 -19.61 -8.41 -10.54
N PRO A 62 -20.32 -9.55 -10.60
CA PRO A 62 -19.93 -10.66 -11.47
C PRO A 62 -20.22 -10.40 -12.97
N GLU A 63 -20.69 -9.22 -13.40
CA GLU A 63 -21.18 -9.01 -14.79
C GLU A 63 -20.38 -8.02 -15.67
N VAL A 64 -19.46 -7.18 -15.16
CA VAL A 64 -18.90 -6.05 -15.96
C VAL A 64 -17.44 -6.23 -16.40
N LYS A 65 -16.70 -7.23 -15.89
CA LYS A 65 -15.37 -7.55 -16.48
C LYS A 65 -15.47 -8.32 -17.79
N GLU A 66 -16.51 -9.12 -17.98
CA GLU A 66 -16.73 -9.84 -19.25
C GLU A 66 -17.35 -8.94 -20.33
N SER A 67 -18.09 -7.89 -19.95
CA SER A 67 -18.78 -7.00 -20.89
C SER A 67 -17.83 -6.21 -21.81
N LYS A 68 -16.73 -5.64 -21.32
CA LYS A 68 -15.88 -4.76 -22.16
C LYS A 68 -14.96 -5.54 -23.10
N ILE A 69 -14.43 -6.67 -22.65
CA ILE A 69 -13.52 -7.49 -23.46
C ILE A 69 -14.30 -8.30 -24.51
N GLN A 70 -15.51 -8.79 -24.18
CA GLN A 70 -16.36 -9.49 -25.15
C GLN A 70 -17.02 -8.55 -26.18
N THR A 71 -17.35 -7.31 -25.80
CA THR A 71 -17.89 -6.33 -26.78
C THR A 71 -16.82 -5.91 -27.78
N MET A 72 -15.58 -5.69 -27.32
CA MET A 72 -14.45 -5.39 -28.22
C MET A 72 -14.09 -6.57 -29.14
N ALA A 73 -14.19 -7.82 -28.67
CA ALA A 73 -13.93 -9.00 -29.49
C ALA A 73 -15.02 -9.27 -30.54
N LYS A 74 -16.30 -9.01 -30.22
CA LYS A 74 -17.43 -9.19 -31.15
C LYS A 74 -17.52 -8.12 -32.23
N GLU A 75 -17.19 -6.86 -31.92
CA GLU A 75 -17.18 -5.76 -32.90
C GLU A 75 -16.07 -5.91 -33.95
N GLN A 76 -15.02 -6.67 -33.63
CA GLN A 76 -13.88 -6.94 -34.51
C GLN A 76 -13.98 -8.30 -35.25
N GLY A 77 -15.10 -9.01 -35.12
CA GLY A 77 -15.39 -10.22 -35.90
C GLY A 77 -14.50 -11.43 -35.58
N ILE A 78 -14.03 -11.57 -34.34
CA ILE A 78 -13.16 -12.68 -33.92
C ILE A 78 -14.01 -13.75 -33.21
N ASP A 79 -13.93 -14.99 -33.70
CA ASP A 79 -14.59 -16.17 -33.14
C ASP A 79 -13.81 -16.64 -31.88
N THR A 80 -14.31 -16.29 -30.68
CA THR A 80 -13.61 -16.51 -29.40
C THR A 80 -13.97 -17.86 -28.76
N ALA A 81 -13.92 -18.96 -29.52
CA ALA A 81 -14.04 -20.30 -28.98
C ALA A 81 -12.66 -20.98 -28.92
N GLY A 82 -12.06 -21.02 -27.72
CA GLY A 82 -10.94 -21.92 -27.40
C GLY A 82 -9.51 -21.36 -27.48
N LYS A 83 -9.31 -20.04 -27.48
CA LYS A 83 -7.97 -19.41 -27.46
C LYS A 83 -7.73 -18.69 -26.13
N THR A 84 -6.56 -18.89 -25.53
CA THR A 84 -6.12 -18.17 -24.31
C THR A 84 -5.67 -16.75 -24.65
N ASP A 85 -5.79 -15.83 -23.68
CA ASP A 85 -5.53 -14.39 -23.82
C ASP A 85 -4.16 -14.08 -24.45
N ASP A 86 -3.16 -14.92 -24.18
CA ASP A 86 -1.80 -14.79 -24.75
C ASP A 86 -1.75 -15.04 -26.27
N GLN A 87 -2.61 -15.92 -26.81
CA GLN A 87 -2.65 -16.21 -28.25
C GLN A 87 -3.33 -15.10 -29.05
N LEU A 88 -4.29 -14.41 -28.42
CA LEU A 88 -4.98 -13.28 -29.05
C LEU A 88 -4.06 -12.07 -29.16
N LEU A 89 -3.18 -11.84 -28.18
CA LEU A 89 -2.19 -10.75 -28.21
C LEU A 89 -1.12 -10.95 -29.29
N ASP A 90 -0.69 -12.20 -29.54
CA ASP A 90 0.25 -12.54 -30.62
C ASP A 90 -0.38 -12.38 -32.02
N GLU A 91 -1.66 -12.75 -32.20
CA GLU A 91 -2.36 -12.58 -33.49
C GLU A 91 -2.66 -11.09 -33.80
N ILE A 92 -2.98 -10.28 -32.79
CA ILE A 92 -3.26 -8.85 -32.96
C ILE A 92 -1.97 -8.08 -33.31
N SER A 93 -0.87 -8.38 -32.63
CA SER A 93 0.43 -7.75 -32.91
C SER A 93 0.99 -8.15 -34.28
N ALA A 94 0.76 -9.40 -34.73
CA ALA A 94 1.14 -9.86 -36.06
C ALA A 94 0.34 -9.18 -37.18
N LYS A 95 -0.94 -8.84 -36.97
CA LYS A 95 -1.75 -8.11 -37.95
C LYS A 95 -1.39 -6.62 -38.03
N MET A 96 -1.10 -5.97 -36.90
CA MET A 96 -0.71 -4.55 -36.91
C MET A 96 0.64 -4.30 -37.59
N ASN A 97 1.57 -5.26 -37.56
CA ASN A 97 2.87 -5.12 -38.25
C ASN A 97 2.83 -5.51 -39.74
N LYS A 98 1.69 -5.98 -40.25
CA LYS A 98 1.52 -6.33 -41.68
C LYS A 98 0.76 -5.27 -42.48
N GLU A 99 0.34 -4.18 -41.83
CA GLU A 99 -0.38 -3.05 -42.43
C GLU A 99 0.45 -1.74 -42.46
N ASN A 100 1.78 -1.84 -42.33
CA ASN A 100 2.72 -0.77 -42.75
C ASN A 100 3.59 -1.24 -43.91
#